data_AF-A0A1R4B3R6-F1
#
_entry.id   AF-A0A1R4B3R6-F1
#
_cell.length_a   1.000
_cell.length_b   1.000
_cell.length_c   1.000
_cell.angle_alpha   90.00
_cell.angle_beta   90.00
_cell.angle_gamma   90.00
#
_symmetry.space_group_name_H-M   'P 1'
#
loop_
_entity.id
_entity.type
_entity.pdbx_description
1 polymer ?
#
loop_
_entity_poly.entity_id
_entity_poly.type
_entity_poly.pdbx_seq_one_letter_code
_entity_poly.pdbx_strand_id
1 'polypeptide(L)'
;MRVSPARRRRWNNIMILLVILFIGILNLPTIIKSYLLPDPTQQESTTPQVFDPHNHVKTINFTGFSLQKKQGEWYSTAQLPMSAANLAERWLSLQGTLVDEKTFESLVPRLGNPSTVEVWYDNQAEPQRITYYRTAKFWLFQNWQHKWVAISVAKDYIMPAINQPTVEF
;
A
#
# COMPACT_ATOMS: atom_id res chain seq x y z
N MET A 1 52.93 33.05 24.70
CA MET A 1 52.12 33.85 23.75
C MET A 1 50.75 34.16 24.36
N ARG A 2 50.46 35.43 24.69
CA ARG A 2 49.14 35.85 25.19
C ARG A 2 48.20 36.00 23.99
N VAL A 3 47.30 35.04 23.80
CA VAL A 3 46.25 35.12 22.76
C VAL A 3 45.34 36.31 23.05
N SER A 4 45.16 37.18 22.04
CA SER A 4 44.33 38.38 22.13
C SER A 4 42.87 38.04 22.50
N PRO A 5 42.19 38.89 23.30
CA PRO A 5 40.83 38.62 23.79
C PRO A 5 39.81 38.37 22.66
N ALA A 6 40.02 38.94 21.47
CA ALA A 6 39.18 38.72 20.29
C ALA A 6 39.29 37.28 19.73
N ARG A 7 40.47 36.64 19.82
CA ARG A 7 40.69 35.26 19.36
C ARG A 7 40.03 34.24 20.28
N ARG A 8 39.96 34.52 21.59
CA ARG A 8 39.25 33.68 22.59
C ARG A 8 37.74 33.62 22.35
N ARG A 9 37.10 34.75 21.99
CA ARG A 9 35.66 34.78 21.66
C ARG A 9 35.30 33.94 20.43
N ARG A 10 36.13 33.97 19.38
CA ARG A 10 35.93 33.13 18.19
C ARG A 10 36.04 31.64 18.50
N TRP A 11 37.00 31.25 19.34
CA TRP A 11 37.13 29.87 19.81
C TRP A 11 35.93 29.42 20.66
N ASN A 12 35.38 30.30 21.50
CA ASN A 12 34.19 29.96 22.28
C ASN A 12 32.96 29.72 21.38
N ASN A 13 32.78 30.55 20.34
CA ASN A 13 31.71 30.35 19.36
C ASN A 13 31.88 29.05 18.56
N ILE A 14 33.12 28.69 18.20
CA ILE A 14 33.43 27.43 17.51
C ILE A 14 33.15 26.24 18.44
N MET A 15 33.50 26.33 19.73
CA MET A 15 33.20 25.30 20.71
C MET A 15 31.69 25.11 20.89
N ILE A 16 30.93 26.21 20.99
CA ILE A 16 29.46 26.16 21.08
C ILE A 16 28.86 25.53 19.82
N LEU A 17 29.34 25.90 18.62
CA LEU A 17 28.85 25.36 17.36
C LEU A 17 29.15 23.86 17.24
N LEU A 18 30.34 23.40 17.67
CA LEU A 18 30.68 21.99 17.71
C LEU A 18 29.83 21.20 18.71
N VAL A 19 29.53 21.77 19.87
CA VAL A 19 28.66 21.13 20.86
C VAL A 19 27.22 21.01 20.34
N ILE A 20 26.68 22.04 19.69
CA ILE A 20 25.35 22.01 19.08
C ILE A 20 25.31 20.98 17.93
N LEU A 21 26.32 20.96 17.07
CA LEU A 21 26.44 19.99 15.98
C LEU A 21 26.50 18.55 16.52
N PHE A 22 27.28 18.34 17.58
CA PHE A 22 27.43 17.04 18.23
C PHE A 22 26.14 16.55 18.89
N ILE A 23 25.43 17.42 19.61
CA ILE A 23 24.10 17.12 20.18
C ILE A 23 23.08 16.80 19.08
N GLY A 24 23.15 17.52 17.94
CA GLY A 24 22.31 17.28 16.78
C GLY A 24 22.55 15.90 16.16
N ILE A 25 23.81 15.51 15.94
CA ILE A 25 24.18 14.19 15.38
C ILE A 25 23.77 13.05 16.32
N LEU A 26 23.91 13.22 17.65
CA LEU A 26 23.49 12.22 18.62
C LEU A 26 21.97 12.03 18.68
N ASN A 27 21.19 13.08 18.44
CA ASN A 27 19.71 13.02 18.44
C ASN A 27 19.06 12.83 17.06
N LEU A 28 19.85 12.88 15.98
CA LEU A 28 19.38 12.64 14.61
C LEU A 28 18.63 11.30 14.43
N PRO A 29 19.09 10.17 15.03
CA PRO A 29 18.39 8.88 14.91
C PRO A 29 16.98 8.91 15.50
N THR A 30 16.75 9.74 16.51
CA THR A 30 15.47 9.85 17.22
C THR A 30 14.45 10.66 16.40
N ILE A 31 14.91 11.72 15.72
CA ILE A 31 14.06 12.57 14.86
C ILE A 31 13.68 11.86 13.55
N ILE A 32 14.62 11.10 12.98
CA ILE A 32 14.35 10.30 11.77
C ILE A 32 13.33 9.18 12.10
N LYS A 33 13.44 8.56 13.28
CA LYS A 33 12.49 7.54 13.74
C LYS A 33 11.08 8.09 13.93
N SER A 34 10.89 9.30 14.45
CA SER A 34 9.54 9.86 14.63
C SER A 34 8.83 10.20 13.32
N TYR A 35 9.56 10.40 12.22
CA TYR A 35 8.97 10.66 10.90
C TYR A 35 8.85 9.39 10.03
N LEU A 36 9.67 8.35 10.29
CA LEU A 36 9.62 7.08 9.55
C LEU A 36 8.86 5.96 10.27
N LEU A 37 8.60 6.09 11.57
CA LEU A 37 7.72 5.22 12.33
C LEU A 37 6.49 6.06 12.70
N PRO A 38 5.32 5.85 12.06
CA PRO A 38 4.10 6.47 12.53
C PRO A 38 3.87 6.04 13.99
N ASP A 39 3.50 7.02 14.83
CA ASP A 39 3.21 6.84 16.24
C ASP A 39 2.31 5.60 16.47
N PRO A 40 2.64 4.70 17.42
CA PRO A 40 1.80 3.56 17.75
C PRO A 40 0.44 3.98 18.36
N THR A 41 0.23 5.29 18.58
CA THR A 41 -1.01 5.88 19.08
C THR A 41 -1.94 6.40 17.99
N GLN A 42 -1.57 6.32 16.71
CA GLN A 42 -2.57 6.32 15.64
C GLN A 42 -3.10 4.89 15.51
N GLN A 43 -3.90 4.48 16.50
CA GLN A 43 -5.00 3.57 16.25
C GLN A 43 -5.92 4.28 15.26
N GLU A 44 -5.56 4.20 13.98
CA GLU A 44 -6.43 4.49 12.87
C GLU A 44 -7.69 3.65 13.08
N SER A 45 -8.75 4.32 13.51
CA SER A 45 -10.13 3.96 13.26
C SER A 45 -10.45 3.94 11.75
N THR A 46 -9.50 3.52 10.93
CA THR A 46 -9.56 3.44 9.47
C THR A 46 -9.42 1.95 9.15
N THR A 47 -10.50 1.35 8.70
CA THR A 47 -10.48 -0.07 8.30
C THR A 47 -9.44 -0.22 7.18
N PRO A 48 -8.44 -1.13 7.29
CA PRO A 48 -7.36 -1.23 6.32
C PRO A 48 -7.93 -1.54 4.94
N GLN A 49 -7.58 -0.68 3.97
CA GLN A 49 -7.98 -0.81 2.58
C GLN A 49 -6.94 -1.61 1.80
N VAL A 50 -7.39 -2.32 0.76
CA VAL A 50 -6.52 -3.10 -0.13
C VAL A 50 -5.70 -2.19 -1.04
N PHE A 51 -6.36 -1.22 -1.66
CA PHE A 51 -5.73 -0.24 -2.53
C PHE A 51 -5.31 1.01 -1.77
N ASP A 52 -4.35 1.74 -2.34
CA ASP A 52 -3.91 3.02 -1.80
C ASP A 52 -5.03 4.07 -1.91
N PRO A 53 -5.56 4.59 -0.78
CA PRO A 53 -6.60 5.62 -0.79
C PRO A 53 -6.10 7.00 -1.23
N HIS A 54 -4.79 7.22 -1.24
CA HIS A 54 -4.17 8.51 -1.55
C HIS A 54 -3.90 8.70 -3.03
N ASN A 55 -4.09 7.65 -3.83
CA ASN A 55 -3.82 7.68 -5.26
C ASN A 55 -5.06 7.27 -6.07
N HIS A 56 -5.24 7.92 -7.22
CA HIS A 56 -6.35 7.62 -8.11
C HIS A 56 -6.01 6.44 -9.02
N VAL A 57 -6.82 5.39 -8.93
CA VAL A 57 -6.66 4.21 -9.77
C VAL A 57 -7.10 4.52 -11.21
N LYS A 58 -6.18 4.28 -12.14
CA LYS A 58 -6.36 4.41 -13.58
C LYS A 58 -6.71 3.08 -14.23
N THR A 59 -6.08 2.00 -13.80
CA THR A 59 -6.28 0.68 -14.41
C THR A 59 -6.09 -0.42 -13.39
N ILE A 60 -6.95 -1.44 -13.45
CA ILE A 60 -6.85 -2.66 -12.65
C ILE A 60 -6.71 -3.83 -13.63
N ASN A 61 -5.55 -4.48 -13.63
CA ASN A 61 -5.21 -5.60 -14.50
C ASN A 61 -5.34 -6.92 -13.75
N PHE A 62 -6.19 -7.79 -14.28
CA PHE A 62 -6.36 -9.17 -13.85
C PHE A 62 -5.69 -10.11 -14.87
N THR A 63 -5.53 -11.38 -14.50
CA THR A 63 -4.89 -12.38 -15.37
C THR A 63 -5.58 -12.59 -16.73
N GLY A 64 -6.88 -12.28 -16.86
CA GLY A 64 -7.64 -12.48 -18.10
C GLY A 64 -8.35 -11.26 -18.68
N PHE A 65 -8.35 -10.13 -17.99
CA PHE A 65 -9.01 -8.89 -18.41
C PHE A 65 -8.48 -7.70 -17.63
N SER A 66 -8.84 -6.49 -18.06
CA SER A 66 -8.52 -5.27 -17.34
C SER A 66 -9.72 -4.36 -17.23
N LEU A 67 -9.75 -3.56 -16.16
CA LEU A 67 -10.66 -2.43 -15.97
C LEU A 67 -9.86 -1.15 -16.17
N GLN A 68 -10.26 -0.32 -17.13
CA GLN A 68 -9.55 0.91 -17.49
C GLN A 68 -10.46 2.10 -17.31
N LYS A 69 -9.98 3.14 -16.63
CA LYS A 69 -10.68 4.41 -16.52
C LYS A 69 -10.30 5.32 -17.69
N LYS A 70 -11.26 5.67 -18.54
CA LYS A 70 -11.10 6.58 -19.69
C LYS A 70 -12.14 7.68 -19.59
N GLN A 71 -11.70 8.94 -19.65
CA GLN A 71 -12.59 10.12 -19.55
C GLN A 71 -13.54 10.09 -18.34
N GLY A 72 -13.10 9.49 -17.22
CA GLY A 72 -13.89 9.39 -15.99
C GLY A 72 -14.74 8.12 -15.88
N GLU A 73 -14.93 7.38 -16.95
CA GLU A 73 -15.74 6.16 -16.99
C GLU A 73 -14.89 4.88 -17.00
N TRP A 74 -15.42 3.81 -16.41
CA TRP A 74 -14.76 2.51 -16.37
C TRP A 74 -15.17 1.63 -17.55
N TYR A 75 -14.17 1.06 -18.21
CA TYR A 75 -14.32 0.15 -19.34
C TYR A 75 -13.64 -1.18 -19.02
N SER A 76 -14.21 -2.30 -19.50
CA SER A 76 -13.60 -3.62 -19.39
C SER A 76 -13.10 -4.08 -20.75
N THR A 77 -11.98 -4.81 -20.78
CA THR A 77 -11.49 -5.47 -22.01
C THR A 77 -12.18 -6.79 -22.31
N ALA A 78 -12.99 -7.31 -21.37
CA ALA A 78 -13.75 -8.56 -21.54
C ALA A 78 -15.24 -8.34 -21.22
N GLN A 79 -16.08 -9.22 -21.76
CA GLN A 79 -17.51 -9.22 -21.44
C GLN A 79 -17.73 -9.67 -20.00
N LEU A 80 -18.22 -8.75 -19.17
CA LEU A 80 -18.51 -9.00 -17.76
C LEU A 80 -20.02 -9.22 -17.58
N PRO A 81 -20.43 -10.02 -16.58
CA PRO A 81 -21.84 -10.16 -16.20
C PRO A 81 -22.41 -8.91 -15.49
N MET A 82 -21.59 -7.88 -15.30
CA MET A 82 -21.95 -6.62 -14.65
C MET A 82 -21.18 -5.46 -15.30
N SER A 83 -21.55 -4.21 -15.01
CA SER A 83 -20.81 -3.06 -15.54
C SER A 83 -19.38 -3.04 -15.00
N ALA A 84 -18.44 -2.56 -15.84
CA ALA A 84 -17.05 -2.36 -15.46
C ALA A 84 -16.92 -1.39 -14.27
N ALA A 85 -17.77 -0.35 -14.22
CA ALA A 85 -17.84 0.60 -13.11
C ALA A 85 -18.20 -0.09 -11.79
N ASN A 86 -19.26 -0.90 -11.78
CA ASN A 86 -19.67 -1.59 -10.56
C ASN A 86 -18.58 -2.55 -10.08
N LEU A 87 -17.90 -3.25 -10.99
CA LEU A 87 -16.80 -4.14 -10.60
C LEU A 87 -15.61 -3.35 -10.04
N ALA A 88 -15.24 -2.24 -10.68
CA ALA A 88 -14.17 -1.38 -10.19
C ALA A 88 -14.50 -0.82 -8.79
N GLU A 89 -15.71 -0.32 -8.57
CA GLU A 89 -16.16 0.19 -7.26
C GLU A 89 -16.11 -0.89 -6.17
N ARG A 90 -16.48 -2.13 -6.48
CA ARG A 90 -16.36 -3.25 -5.54
C ARG A 90 -14.91 -3.52 -5.14
N TRP A 91 -13.97 -3.41 -6.08
CA TRP A 91 -12.54 -3.55 -5.79
C TRP A 91 -11.99 -2.36 -4.99
N LEU A 92 -12.37 -1.13 -5.37
CA LEU A 92 -11.95 0.09 -4.67
C LEU A 92 -12.48 0.17 -3.24
N SER A 93 -13.65 -0.41 -2.96
CA SER A 93 -14.26 -0.43 -1.62
C SER A 93 -13.78 -1.58 -0.73
N LEU A 94 -12.81 -2.38 -1.18
CA LEU A 94 -12.28 -3.50 -0.39
C LEU A 94 -11.54 -2.99 0.85
N GLN A 95 -12.16 -3.25 1.99
CA GLN A 95 -11.63 -2.99 3.32
C GLN A 95 -11.87 -4.22 4.21
N GLY A 96 -10.99 -4.47 5.17
CA GLY A 96 -11.06 -5.69 5.97
C GLY A 96 -10.44 -5.60 7.34
N THR A 97 -10.15 -6.76 7.91
CA THR A 97 -9.47 -6.86 9.20
C THR A 97 -7.99 -7.14 8.99
N LEU A 98 -7.13 -6.41 9.70
CA LEU A 98 -5.70 -6.65 9.65
C LEU A 98 -5.38 -8.02 10.24
N VAL A 99 -4.50 -8.76 9.55
CA VAL A 99 -4.02 -10.07 9.97
C VAL A 99 -2.57 -9.91 10.40
N ASP A 100 -2.28 -10.24 11.66
CA ASP A 100 -0.91 -10.23 12.17
C ASP A 100 -0.11 -11.43 11.64
N GLU A 101 1.21 -11.37 11.79
CA GLU A 101 2.13 -12.38 11.26
C GLU A 101 1.83 -13.78 11.81
N LYS A 102 1.57 -13.88 13.12
CA LYS A 102 1.26 -15.16 13.77
C LYS A 102 -0.01 -15.79 13.20
N THR A 103 -1.03 -14.97 12.96
CA THR A 103 -2.28 -15.42 12.35
C THR A 103 -2.04 -15.79 10.89
N PHE A 104 -1.26 -15.02 10.14
CA PHE A 104 -0.87 -15.34 8.77
C PHE A 104 -0.17 -16.70 8.68
N GLU A 105 0.86 -16.94 9.48
CA GLU A 105 1.59 -18.22 9.54
C GLU A 105 0.65 -19.40 9.84
N SER A 106 -0.33 -19.21 10.74
CA SER A 106 -1.33 -20.24 11.05
C SER A 106 -2.26 -20.55 9.87
N LEU A 107 -2.42 -19.61 8.94
CA LEU A 107 -3.25 -19.76 7.74
C LEU A 107 -2.48 -20.37 6.58
N VAL A 108 -1.17 -20.18 6.47
CA VAL A 108 -0.31 -20.64 5.35
C VAL A 108 -0.62 -22.08 4.90
N PRO A 109 -0.75 -23.09 5.79
CA PRO A 109 -1.02 -24.46 5.36
C PRO A 109 -2.37 -24.66 4.66
N ARG A 110 -3.29 -23.69 4.77
CA ARG A 110 -4.65 -23.72 4.21
C ARG A 110 -4.79 -22.78 3.01
N LEU A 111 -3.77 -21.99 2.69
CA LEU A 111 -3.78 -21.10 1.55
C LEU A 111 -3.49 -21.90 0.28
N GLY A 112 -4.28 -21.64 -0.76
CA GLY A 112 -4.01 -22.18 -2.10
C GLY A 112 -2.91 -21.38 -2.81
N ASN A 113 -2.87 -21.49 -4.13
CA ASN A 113 -1.96 -20.69 -4.93
C ASN A 113 -2.29 -19.19 -4.82
N PRO A 114 -1.27 -18.32 -4.70
CA PRO A 114 -1.48 -16.88 -4.75
C PRO A 114 -1.90 -16.46 -6.16
N SER A 115 -2.69 -15.41 -6.21
CA SER A 115 -3.00 -14.67 -7.42
C SER A 115 -2.60 -13.21 -7.23
N THR A 116 -2.41 -12.49 -8.34
CA THR A 116 -1.99 -11.09 -8.30
C THR A 116 -2.89 -10.25 -9.19
N VAL A 117 -3.18 -9.03 -8.72
CA VAL A 117 -3.76 -7.94 -9.53
C VAL A 117 -2.73 -6.83 -9.60
N GLU A 118 -2.55 -6.27 -10.79
CA GLU A 118 -1.70 -5.09 -10.98
C GLU A 118 -2.59 -3.84 -11.06
N VAL A 119 -2.27 -2.84 -10.24
CA VAL A 119 -3.05 -1.61 -10.13
C VAL A 119 -2.16 -0.44 -10.57
N TRP A 120 -2.60 0.26 -11.61
CA TRP A 120 -1.94 1.46 -12.11
C TRP A 120 -2.62 2.69 -11.53
N TYR A 121 -1.81 3.61 -11.03
CA TYR A 121 -2.25 4.90 -10.50
C TYR A 121 -1.81 6.03 -11.43
N ASP A 122 -2.51 7.16 -11.40
CA ASP A 122 -2.19 8.31 -12.27
C ASP A 122 -0.78 8.89 -12.01
N ASN A 123 -0.31 8.84 -10.76
CA ASN A 123 0.93 9.48 -10.32
C ASN A 123 2.09 8.48 -10.08
N GLN A 124 2.01 7.26 -10.63
CA GLN A 124 3.04 6.24 -10.45
C GLN A 124 3.50 5.67 -11.80
N ALA A 125 4.82 5.50 -11.94
CA ALA A 125 5.43 4.94 -13.14
C ALA A 125 5.33 3.40 -13.20
N GLU A 126 5.21 2.75 -12.05
CA GLU A 126 5.10 1.30 -11.92
C GLU A 126 3.75 0.91 -11.33
N PRO A 127 3.19 -0.26 -11.73
CA PRO A 127 1.98 -0.75 -11.12
C PRO A 127 2.26 -1.28 -9.72
N GLN A 128 1.31 -1.05 -8.84
CA GLN A 128 1.30 -1.71 -7.56
C GLN A 128 0.74 -3.13 -7.70
N ARG A 129 1.45 -4.11 -7.16
CA ARG A 129 1.03 -5.52 -7.17
C ARG A 129 0.31 -5.87 -5.88
N ILE A 130 -0.95 -6.24 -5.99
CA ILE A 130 -1.76 -6.75 -4.88
C ILE A 130 -1.80 -8.27 -5.00
N THR A 131 -1.17 -8.97 -4.06
CA THR A 131 -1.23 -10.43 -3.96
C THR A 131 -2.43 -10.82 -3.11
N TYR A 132 -3.15 -11.87 -3.51
CA TYR A 132 -4.26 -12.39 -2.73
C TYR A 132 -4.35 -13.90 -2.77
N TYR A 133 -4.90 -14.45 -1.69
CA TYR A 133 -5.26 -15.85 -1.56
C TYR A 133 -6.76 -15.97 -1.40
N ARG A 134 -7.30 -17.01 -2.01
CA ARG A 134 -8.70 -17.35 -1.90
C ARG A 134 -8.88 -18.53 -0.97
N THR A 135 -9.71 -18.36 0.06
CA THR A 135 -10.12 -19.45 0.95
C THR A 135 -11.60 -19.80 0.74
N ALA A 136 -12.11 -20.79 1.49
CA ALA A 136 -13.53 -21.14 1.47
C ALA A 136 -14.43 -20.08 2.14
N LYS A 137 -13.89 -19.26 3.06
CA LYS A 137 -14.68 -18.36 3.92
C LYS A 137 -14.40 -16.88 3.66
N PHE A 138 -13.18 -16.55 3.30
CA PHE A 138 -12.72 -15.18 3.13
C PHE A 138 -11.60 -15.09 2.09
N TRP A 139 -11.27 -13.88 1.71
CA TRP A 139 -10.12 -13.53 0.90
C TRP A 139 -9.04 -12.93 1.76
N LEU A 140 -7.79 -13.28 1.49
CA LEU A 140 -6.64 -12.71 2.18
C LEU A 140 -5.85 -11.89 1.17
N PHE A 141 -5.74 -10.59 1.39
CA PHE A 141 -5.04 -9.66 0.51
C PHE A 141 -3.79 -9.14 1.19
N GLN A 142 -2.70 -9.01 0.44
CA GLN A 142 -1.60 -8.12 0.80
C GLN A 142 -1.94 -6.74 0.24
N ASN A 143 -2.14 -5.76 1.12
CA ASN A 143 -2.50 -4.43 0.70
C ASN A 143 -1.30 -3.61 0.19
N TRP A 144 -1.57 -2.37 -0.22
CA TRP A 144 -0.57 -1.40 -0.65
C TRP A 144 0.55 -1.10 0.36
N GLN A 145 0.28 -1.29 1.66
CA GLN A 145 1.26 -1.15 2.75
C GLN A 145 2.01 -2.46 3.06
N HIS A 146 1.87 -3.49 2.21
CA HIS A 146 2.41 -4.84 2.42
C HIS A 146 1.86 -5.58 3.65
N LYS A 147 0.73 -5.13 4.21
CA LYS A 147 0.05 -5.76 5.35
C LYS A 147 -1.01 -6.74 4.86
N TRP A 148 -1.18 -7.83 5.60
CA TRP A 148 -2.23 -8.81 5.31
C TRP A 148 -3.59 -8.35 5.83
N VAL A 149 -4.61 -8.45 4.99
CA VAL A 149 -5.98 -8.01 5.27
C VAL A 149 -6.95 -9.12 4.88
N ALA A 150 -7.75 -9.58 5.84
CA ALA A 150 -8.82 -10.55 5.62
C ALA A 150 -10.13 -9.84 5.27
N ILE A 151 -10.78 -10.26 4.18
CA ILE A 151 -12.02 -9.68 3.66
C ILE A 151 -13.04 -10.78 3.38
N SER A 152 -14.22 -10.65 3.99
CA SER A 152 -15.32 -11.61 3.87
C SER A 152 -16.34 -11.13 2.84
N VAL A 153 -16.03 -11.31 1.56
CA VAL A 153 -16.96 -11.08 0.44
C VAL A 153 -17.17 -12.36 -0.36
N ALA A 154 -18.34 -12.48 -0.99
CA ALA A 154 -18.64 -13.61 -1.87
C ALA A 154 -17.62 -13.69 -3.02
N LYS A 155 -17.39 -14.89 -3.56
CA LYS A 155 -16.35 -15.09 -4.58
C LYS A 155 -16.58 -14.22 -5.81
N ASP A 156 -17.80 -14.31 -6.32
CA ASP A 156 -18.32 -13.65 -7.50
C ASP A 156 -18.51 -12.13 -7.29
N TYR A 157 -18.40 -11.65 -6.04
CA TYR A 157 -18.49 -10.22 -5.74
C TYR A 157 -17.38 -9.42 -6.45
N ILE A 158 -16.14 -9.90 -6.34
CA ILE A 158 -14.95 -9.25 -6.94
C ILE A 158 -14.35 -10.05 -8.10
N MET A 159 -14.69 -11.33 -8.25
CA MET A 159 -14.15 -12.17 -9.31
C MET A 159 -15.28 -12.86 -10.06
N PRO A 160 -15.96 -12.13 -10.97
CA PRO A 160 -17.08 -12.67 -11.73
C PRO A 160 -16.61 -13.77 -12.68
N ALA A 161 -17.53 -14.67 -13.04
CA ALA A 161 -17.29 -15.61 -14.14
C ALA A 161 -17.27 -14.83 -15.45
N ILE A 162 -16.12 -14.80 -16.12
CA ILE A 162 -15.94 -14.10 -17.39
C ILE A 162 -16.10 -15.12 -18.50
N ASN A 163 -17.00 -14.85 -19.43
CA ASN A 163 -17.05 -15.58 -20.69
C ASN A 163 -15.92 -15.02 -21.54
N GLN A 164 -14.81 -15.77 -21.66
CA GLN A 164 -13.74 -15.37 -22.57
C GLN A 164 -14.28 -15.47 -24.00
N PRO A 165 -14.23 -14.40 -24.82
CA PRO A 165 -14.42 -14.57 -26.25
C PRO A 165 -13.28 -15.45 -26.75
N THR A 166 -13.61 -16.61 -27.31
CA THR A 166 -12.68 -17.47 -28.03
C THR A 166 -12.03 -16.62 -29.12
N VAL A 167 -10.77 -16.26 -28.94
CA VAL A 167 -9.96 -15.71 -30.03
C VAL A 167 -9.57 -16.92 -30.87
N GLU A 168 -10.37 -17.22 -31.90
CA GLU A 168 -9.93 -18.10 -32.98
C GLU A 168 -8.77 -17.39 -33.70
N PHE A 169 -7.60 -18.03 -33.70
CA PHE A 169 -6.44 -17.64 -34.49
C PHE A 169 -6.48 -18.36 -35.84
#